data_AF-A0A533QBG6-F1
#
_entry.id   AF-A0A533QBG6-F1
#
_cell.length_a   1.000
_cell.length_b   1.000
_cell.length_c   1.000
_cell.angle_alpha   90.00
_cell.angle_beta   90.00
_cell.angle_gamma   90.00
#
_symmetry.space_group_name_H-M   'P 1'
#
loop_
_entity.id
_entity.type
_entity.pdbx_description
1 polymer ?
#
loop_
_entity_poly.entity_id
_entity_poly.type
_entity_poly.pdbx_seq_one_letter_code
_entity_poly.pdbx_strand_id
1 'polypeptide(L)' 'MKEKIKLFDVVALTVDLPEYNLWRGQVGTVVEILANGEAYEVEFSDREGRTYESLGLRPDRLMILHYEPIDEIRS' A
#
# COMPACT_ATOMS: atom_id res chain seq x y z
N MET A 1 -9.38 -16.08 3.98
CA MET A 1 -9.90 -14.70 4.16
C MET A 1 -8.98 -13.77 3.40
N LYS A 2 -9.49 -12.73 2.71
CA LYS A 2 -8.59 -11.66 2.25
C LYS A 2 -8.06 -10.94 3.48
N GLU A 3 -6.76 -10.75 3.56
CA GLU A 3 -6.15 -9.92 4.59
C GLU A 3 -6.66 -8.48 4.46
N LYS A 4 -6.99 -7.87 5.59
CA LYS A 4 -7.51 -6.50 5.63
C LYS A 4 -6.35 -5.54 5.80
N ILE A 5 -6.21 -4.59 4.88
CA ILE A 5 -5.24 -3.50 4.96
C ILE A 5 -5.51 -2.66 6.22
N LYS A 6 -4.46 -2.34 6.95
CA LYS A 6 -4.44 -1.56 8.20
C LYS A 6 -3.59 -0.30 8.03
N LEU A 7 -3.74 0.60 9.00
CA LEU A 7 -2.86 1.76 9.12
C LEU A 7 -1.41 1.30 9.30
N PHE A 8 -0.49 1.96 8.59
CA PHE A 8 0.95 1.69 8.52
C PHE A 8 1.35 0.39 7.81
N ASP A 9 0.42 -0.32 7.17
CA ASP A 9 0.81 -1.39 6.25
C ASP A 9 1.60 -0.80 5.09
N VAL A 10 2.69 -1.48 4.73
CA VAL A 10 3.43 -1.19 3.51
C VAL A 10 2.80 -1.95 2.36
N VAL A 11 2.49 -1.23 1.29
CA VAL A 11 1.76 -1.74 0.13
C VAL A 11 2.53 -1.43 -1.15
N ALA A 12 2.24 -2.19 -2.21
CA ALA A 12 2.65 -1.87 -3.56
C ALA A 12 1.43 -1.59 -4.44
N LEU A 13 1.58 -0.63 -5.36
CA LEU A 13 0.61 -0.43 -6.44
C LEU A 13 0.55 -1.64 -7.37
N THR A 14 -0.64 -2.07 -7.73
CA THR A 14 -0.87 -3.17 -8.69
C THR A 14 -1.18 -2.68 -10.11
N VAL A 15 -1.31 -1.36 -10.29
CA VAL A 15 -1.63 -0.68 -11.55
C VAL A 15 -0.68 0.48 -11.80
N ASP A 16 -0.53 0.88 -13.06
CA ASP A 16 0.18 2.11 -13.43
C ASP A 16 -0.74 3.32 -13.25
N LEU A 17 -0.19 4.42 -12.74
CA LEU A 17 -0.87 5.71 -12.55
C LEU A 17 0.06 6.84 -13.03
N PRO A 18 0.36 6.90 -14.35
CA PRO A 18 1.33 7.82 -14.92
C PRO A 18 0.98 9.30 -14.69
N GLU A 19 -0.28 9.64 -14.49
CA GLU A 19 -0.75 10.99 -14.16
C GLU A 19 -0.19 11.51 -12.82
N TYR A 20 0.21 10.61 -11.93
CA TYR A 20 0.85 10.91 -10.64
C TYR A 20 2.34 10.52 -10.64
N ASN A 21 2.92 10.21 -11.80
CA ASN A 21 4.28 9.67 -11.93
C ASN A 21 4.50 8.35 -11.14
N LEU A 22 3.44 7.57 -10.94
CA LEU A 22 3.48 6.31 -10.21
C LEU A 22 3.32 5.13 -11.17
N TRP A 23 4.06 4.06 -10.90
CA TRP A 23 4.03 2.82 -11.69
C TRP A 23 3.61 1.66 -10.82
N ARG A 24 3.09 0.59 -11.44
CA ARG A 24 2.88 -0.68 -10.76
C ARG A 24 4.18 -1.13 -10.10
N GLY A 25 4.07 -1.55 -8.85
CA GLY A 25 5.20 -1.96 -8.02
C GLY A 25 5.76 -0.84 -7.15
N GLN A 26 5.30 0.41 -7.31
CA GLN A 26 5.72 1.50 -6.42
C GLN A 26 5.26 1.22 -4.99
N VAL A 27 6.19 1.35 -4.05
CA VAL A 27 5.98 1.09 -2.62
C VAL A 27 5.43 2.36 -1.96
N GLY A 28 4.39 2.19 -1.15
CA GLY A 28 3.80 3.24 -0.33
C GLY A 28 3.36 2.72 1.03
N THR A 29 2.97 3.64 1.91
CA THR A 29 2.52 3.36 3.28
C THR A 29 1.10 3.86 3.45
N VAL A 30 0.23 3.04 4.06
CA VAL A 30 -1.14 3.45 4.39
C VAL A 30 -1.11 4.42 5.57
N VAL A 31 -1.58 5.65 5.36
CA VAL A 31 -1.58 6.72 6.37
C VAL A 31 -2.98 7.11 6.85
N GLU A 32 -4.03 6.69 6.14
CA GLU A 32 -5.41 6.85 6.58
C GLU A 32 -6.34 5.75 6.03
N ILE A 33 -7.35 5.38 6.81
CA ILE A 33 -8.44 4.48 6.36
C ILE A 33 -9.65 5.35 6.01
N LEU A 34 -10.01 5.37 4.73
CA LEU A 34 -11.08 6.22 4.21
C LEU A 34 -12.36 5.40 4.01
N ALA A 35 -13.51 6.07 4.12
CA ALA A 35 -14.83 5.48 3.82
C ALA A 35 -15.03 4.07 4.44
N ASN A 36 -14.65 3.91 5.72
CA ASN A 36 -14.76 2.65 6.46
C ASN A 36 -14.00 1.45 5.83
N GLY A 37 -12.95 1.71 5.05
CA GLY A 37 -12.12 0.69 4.40
C GLY A 37 -12.49 0.42 2.95
N GLU A 38 -13.33 1.25 2.33
CA GLU A 38 -13.55 1.23 0.88
C GLU A 38 -12.38 1.86 0.10
N ALA A 39 -11.59 2.71 0.76
CA ALA A 39 -10.36 3.30 0.23
C ALA A 39 -9.34 3.55 1.35
N TYR A 40 -8.10 3.83 0.94
CA TYR A 40 -6.96 4.05 1.82
C TYR A 40 -6.14 5.21 1.28
N GLU A 41 -5.78 6.15 2.13
CA GLU A 41 -4.77 7.15 1.76
C GLU A 41 -3.40 6.48 1.84
N VAL A 42 -2.68 6.48 0.72
CA VAL A 42 -1.34 5.88 0.61
C VAL A 42 -0.34 6.98 0.30
N GLU A 43 0.65 7.10 1.18
CA GLU A 43 1.78 8.00 1.02
C GLU A 43 2.91 7.30 0.27
N PHE A 44 3.45 7.99 -0.74
CA PHE A 44 4.63 7.56 -1.49
C PHE A 44 5.80 8.50 -1.21
N SER A 45 6.89 7.93 -0.71
CA SER A 45 8.07 8.67 -0.26
C SER A 45 9.33 8.22 -0.97
N ASP A 46 10.25 9.15 -1.18
CA ASP A 46 11.56 8.87 -1.77
C ASP A 46 12.49 8.15 -0.77
N ARG A 47 13.74 7.92 -1.18
CA ARG A 47 14.74 7.25 -0.32
C ARG A 47 15.20 8.09 0.87
N GLU A 48 14.93 9.39 0.87
CA GLU A 48 15.19 10.29 2.00
C GLU A 48 13.97 10.38 2.94
N GLY A 49 12.89 9.65 2.65
CA GLY A 49 11.65 9.66 3.41
C GLY A 49 10.77 10.89 3.15
N ARG A 50 11.02 11.63 2.06
CA ARG A 50 10.18 12.78 1.68
C ARG A 50 9.01 12.29 0.85
N THR A 51 7.81 12.61 1.30
CA THR A 51 6.57 12.40 0.55
C THR A 51 6.63 13.20 -0.74
N TYR A 52 6.42 12.52 -1.87
CA TYR A 52 6.26 13.17 -3.17
C TYR A 52 4.85 13.01 -3.73
N GLU A 53 4.06 12.06 -3.22
CA GLU A 53 2.66 11.89 -3.63
C GLU A 53 1.84 11.22 -2.50
N SER A 54 0.55 11.54 -2.43
CA SER A 54 -0.39 10.91 -1.50
C SER A 54 -1.75 10.78 -2.16
N LEU A 55 -2.28 9.55 -2.22
CA LEU A 55 -3.49 9.26 -2.99
C LEU A 55 -4.45 8.35 -2.22
N GLY A 56 -5.74 8.68 -2.31
CA GLY A 56 -6.83 7.81 -1.93
C GLY A 56 -7.01 6.68 -2.96
N LEU A 57 -6.66 5.46 -2.57
CA LEU A 57 -6.67 4.28 -3.45
C LEU A 57 -7.62 3.20 -2.95
N ARG A 58 -8.31 2.55 -3.89
CA ARG A 58 -9.15 1.40 -3.58
C ARG A 58 -8.28 0.16 -3.30
N PRO A 59 -8.73 -0.76 -2.43
CA PRO A 59 -7.97 -1.96 -2.09
C PRO A 59 -7.65 -2.88 -3.27
N ASP A 60 -8.39 -2.85 -4.38
CA ASP A 60 -8.07 -3.64 -5.59
C ASP A 60 -6.82 -3.14 -6.34
N ARG A 61 -6.33 -1.95 -6.01
CA ARG A 61 -5.11 -1.35 -6.58
C ARG A 61 -3.87 -1.56 -5.71
N LEU A 62 -4.01 -2.24 -4.58
CA LEU A 62 -2.99 -2.38 -3.55
C LEU A 62 -2.70 -3.85 -3.28
N MET A 63 -1.43 -4.14 -3.00
CA MET A 63 -0.95 -5.43 -2.51
C MET A 63 -0.14 -5.19 -1.25
N ILE A 64 -0.53 -5.83 -0.13
CA ILE A 64 0.25 -5.79 1.12
C ILE A 64 1.60 -6.47 0.87
N LEU A 65 2.68 -5.84 1.32
CA LEU A 65 4.02 -6.41 1.23
C LEU A 65 4.38 -7.14 2.53
N HIS A 66 4.81 -8.39 2.37
CA HIS A 66 5.38 -9.19 3.45
C HIS A 66 6.88 -9.33 3.21
N TYR A 67 7.67 -8.91 4.19
CA TYR A 67 9.14 -8.97 4.12
C TYR A 67 9.71 -10.26 4.71
N GLU A 68 8.95 -10.89 5.58
CA GLU A 68 9.30 -12.14 6.23
C GLU A 68 8.49 -13.31 5.63
N PRO A 69 9.06 -14.52 5.58
CA PRO A 69 8.31 -15.72 5.21
C PRO A 69 7.20 -16.00 6.24
N ILE A 70 6.14 -16.67 5.79
CA ILE A 70 5.10 -17.15 6.70
C ILE A 70 5.68 -18.34 7.49
N ASP A 71 5.86 -18.17 8.80
CA ASP A 71 6.20 -19.24 9.74
C ASP A 71 4.99 -20.18 9.98
N GLU A 72 4.49 -20.82 8.93
CA GLU A 72 3.48 -21.89 9.05
C GLU A 72 4.14 -23.26 8.89
N ILE A 73 5.05 -23.60 9.81
CA ILE A 73 5.22 -25.00 10.26
C ILE A 73 5.37 -24.98 11.79
N ARG A 74 4.24 -24.83 12.48
CA ARG A 74 4.07 -25.33 13.86
C ARG A 74 2.92 -26.32 13.88
N SER A 75 3.25 -27.58 13.64
CA SER A 75 2.57 -28.75 14.19
C SER A 75 3.62 -29.84 14.42
#